data_AF-A0A2E1XND4-F1
#
_entry.id   AF-A0A2E1XND4-F1
#
_cell.length_a   1.000
_cell.length_b   1.000
_cell.length_c   1.000
_cell.angle_alpha   90.00
_cell.angle_beta   90.00
_cell.angle_gamma   90.00
#
_symmetry.space_group_name_H-M   'P 1'
#
loop_
_entity.id
_entity.type
_entity.pdbx_description
1 polymer ?
#
loop_
_entity_poly.entity_id
_entity_poly.type
_entity_poly.pdbx_seq_one_letter_code
_entity_poly.pdbx_strand_id
1 'polypeptide(L)'
;MISNYKYVVNKPVKFVDHFTIQNDSSIWNGEYVKINNVMVPDRPQTIKLKEVFNNISDYSNKYCTSGLYLLFFKNLQVYYVGIAAFHVKSPESIENRLKKHIAKINGINVGNGINHTNSKGKGWRFYSLKVLNNSKRLNQNYNFEDLFLVTINVDKHYMYTNLKTGDDKKRLEFIEKKLSDPKHPIITKTLNYIGENNSEWHSFNHTSQGINHQHNFKFWN
;
A
#
# COMPACT_ATOMS: atom_id res chain seq x y z
N MET A 1 21.93 19.01 -12.82
CA MET A 1 21.35 18.00 -13.72
C MET A 1 19.95 17.65 -13.25
N ILE A 2 18.96 17.73 -14.14
CA ILE A 2 17.60 17.22 -13.84
C ILE A 2 17.70 15.70 -13.91
N SER A 3 17.77 15.03 -12.75
CA SER A 3 17.88 13.57 -12.71
C SER A 3 16.56 12.96 -13.20
N ASN A 4 16.57 12.37 -14.39
CA ASN A 4 15.44 11.66 -14.98
C ASN A 4 15.19 10.35 -14.22
N TYR A 5 14.03 10.21 -13.58
CA TYR A 5 13.70 8.98 -12.84
C TYR A 5 13.18 7.92 -13.81
N LYS A 6 13.89 6.81 -13.88
CA LYS A 6 13.40 5.61 -14.55
C LYS A 6 12.70 4.72 -13.54
N TYR A 7 11.40 4.54 -13.70
CA TYR A 7 10.58 3.72 -12.83
C TYR A 7 10.44 2.31 -13.41
N VAL A 8 10.90 1.31 -12.69
CA VAL A 8 10.73 -0.11 -13.04
C VAL A 8 9.44 -0.59 -12.39
N VAL A 9 8.43 -0.89 -13.21
CA VAL A 9 7.14 -1.44 -12.77
C VAL A 9 7.27 -2.96 -12.76
N ASN A 10 7.23 -3.56 -11.57
CA ASN A 10 7.32 -5.01 -11.42
C ASN A 10 5.97 -5.67 -11.73
N LYS A 11 6.02 -6.95 -12.11
CA LYS A 11 4.82 -7.73 -12.43
C LYS A 11 3.86 -7.77 -11.22
N PRO A 12 2.54 -7.64 -11.41
CA PRO A 12 1.60 -7.83 -10.33
C PRO A 12 1.68 -9.25 -9.77
N VAL A 13 1.67 -9.35 -8.44
CA VAL A 13 1.71 -10.63 -7.72
C VAL A 13 0.55 -10.68 -6.73
N LYS A 14 0.04 -11.88 -6.43
CA LYS A 14 -0.84 -12.04 -5.28
C LYS A 14 -0.02 -11.85 -4.01
N PHE A 15 -0.60 -11.18 -3.03
CA PHE A 15 0.09 -10.88 -1.78
C PHE A 15 0.45 -12.18 -1.01
N VAL A 16 -0.49 -13.11 -0.93
CA VAL A 16 -0.34 -14.38 -0.20
C VAL A 16 0.71 -15.33 -0.78
N ASP A 17 1.07 -15.18 -2.06
CA ASP A 17 2.14 -15.98 -2.69
C ASP A 17 3.53 -15.63 -2.14
N HIS A 18 3.67 -14.46 -1.52
CA HIS A 18 4.95 -13.91 -1.08
C HIS A 18 5.00 -13.57 0.42
N PHE A 19 3.86 -13.49 1.09
CA PHE A 19 3.74 -13.09 2.49
C PHE A 19 2.73 -13.95 3.24
N THR A 20 3.09 -14.39 4.45
CA THR A 20 2.16 -15.02 5.40
C THR A 20 1.73 -13.99 6.43
N ILE A 21 0.42 -13.76 6.53
CA ILE A 21 -0.16 -12.78 7.45
C ILE A 21 -0.34 -13.42 8.82
N GLN A 22 0.00 -12.69 9.87
CA GLN A 22 -0.21 -13.17 11.23
C GLN A 22 -1.70 -13.16 11.56
N ASN A 23 -2.19 -14.32 12.02
CA ASN A 23 -3.56 -14.44 12.48
C ASN A 23 -3.71 -13.73 13.84
N ASP A 24 -4.56 -12.71 13.87
CA ASP A 24 -5.12 -12.15 15.09
C ASP A 24 -6.41 -12.93 15.40
N SER A 25 -6.36 -13.84 16.37
CA SER A 25 -7.51 -14.66 16.77
C SER A 25 -8.50 -13.90 17.64
N SER A 26 -8.20 -12.66 18.04
CA SER A 26 -9.14 -11.84 18.80
C SER A 26 -10.32 -11.42 17.93
N ILE A 27 -11.51 -11.40 18.53
CA ILE A 27 -12.72 -10.94 17.85
C ILE A 27 -12.69 -9.42 17.79
N TRP A 28 -13.03 -8.87 16.62
CA TRP A 28 -13.23 -7.45 16.42
C TRP A 28 -14.60 -7.17 15.82
N ASN A 29 -15.36 -6.29 16.48
CA ASN A 29 -16.74 -6.00 16.09
C ASN A 29 -16.87 -4.82 15.13
N GLY A 30 -15.76 -4.18 14.75
CA GLY A 30 -15.76 -2.97 13.93
C GLY A 30 -15.56 -1.69 14.73
N GLU A 31 -15.53 -1.80 16.07
CA GLU A 31 -15.36 -0.65 16.96
C GLU A 31 -13.93 -0.12 16.97
N TYR A 32 -13.81 1.19 17.21
CA TYR A 32 -12.52 1.88 17.28
C TYR A 32 -12.43 2.70 18.55
N VAL A 33 -11.26 2.67 19.18
CA VAL A 33 -10.93 3.48 20.35
C VAL A 33 -9.87 4.50 20.00
N LYS A 34 -9.88 5.62 20.71
CA LYS A 34 -8.88 6.68 20.56
C LYS A 34 -7.83 6.53 21.65
N ILE A 35 -6.59 6.22 21.27
CA ILE A 35 -5.45 6.14 22.19
C ILE A 35 -4.40 7.16 21.75
N ASN A 36 -4.03 8.10 22.63
CA ASN A 36 -3.03 9.14 22.35
C ASN A 36 -3.25 9.87 21.01
N ASN A 37 -4.50 10.25 20.73
CA ASN A 37 -4.94 10.93 19.51
C ASN A 37 -4.88 10.09 18.22
N VAL A 38 -4.66 8.79 18.32
CA VAL A 38 -4.67 7.82 17.23
C VAL A 38 -5.93 6.96 17.33
N MET A 39 -6.65 6.79 16.22
CA MET A 39 -7.79 5.87 16.17
C MET A 39 -7.27 4.47 15.83
N VAL A 40 -7.51 3.52 16.71
CA VAL A 40 -7.08 2.12 16.57
C VAL A 40 -8.28 1.18 16.74
N PRO A 41 -8.24 -0.02 16.13
CA PRO A 41 -9.27 -1.03 16.34
C PRO A 41 -9.39 -1.38 17.82
N ASP A 42 -10.61 -1.43 18.34
CA ASP A 42 -10.88 -1.88 19.70
C ASP A 42 -10.75 -3.40 19.77
N ARG A 43 -9.55 -3.87 20.12
CA ARG A 43 -9.20 -5.29 20.22
C ARG A 43 -8.45 -5.55 21.53
N PRO A 44 -8.68 -6.70 22.20
CA PRO A 44 -7.95 -7.09 23.39
C PRO A 44 -6.44 -7.29 23.17
N GLN A 45 -6.06 -7.77 21.99
CA GLN A 45 -4.67 -8.08 21.66
C GLN A 45 -4.03 -6.95 20.87
N THR A 46 -2.74 -6.70 21.16
CA THR A 46 -1.89 -5.81 20.38
C THR A 46 -0.79 -6.63 19.72
N ILE A 47 -0.67 -6.54 18.40
CA ILE A 47 0.36 -7.21 17.60
C ILE A 47 1.48 -6.20 17.30
N LYS A 48 2.75 -6.61 17.36
CA LYS A 48 3.84 -5.70 16.97
C LYS A 48 3.82 -5.50 15.46
N LEU A 49 4.08 -4.28 14.99
CA LEU A 49 4.05 -3.98 13.54
C LEU A 49 4.89 -4.96 12.71
N LYS A 50 6.07 -5.35 13.22
CA LYS A 50 6.99 -6.28 12.53
C LYS A 50 6.40 -7.68 12.33
N GLU A 51 5.45 -8.07 13.17
CA GLU A 51 4.79 -9.38 13.21
C GLU A 51 3.52 -9.41 12.34
N VAL A 52 3.07 -8.30 11.75
CA VAL A 52 1.81 -8.26 10.95
C VAL A 52 1.83 -9.26 9.79
N PHE A 53 2.98 -9.42 9.12
CA PHE A 53 3.22 -10.49 8.17
C PHE A 53 4.70 -10.86 8.15
N ASN A 54 4.98 -12.07 7.66
CA ASN A 54 6.31 -12.59 7.41
C ASN A 54 6.51 -12.83 5.90
N ASN A 55 7.75 -12.68 5.43
CA ASN A 55 8.12 -12.96 4.06
C ASN A 55 8.31 -14.47 3.87
N ILE A 56 7.69 -15.08 2.87
CA ILE A 56 7.89 -16.50 2.51
C ILE A 56 8.65 -16.69 1.19
N SER A 57 9.03 -15.57 0.55
CA SER A 57 9.84 -15.55 -0.67
C SER A 57 10.82 -14.37 -0.62
N ASP A 58 11.72 -14.32 -1.61
CA ASP A 58 12.69 -13.23 -1.75
C ASP A 58 12.11 -11.93 -2.35
N TYR A 59 10.81 -11.91 -2.66
CA TYR A 59 10.13 -10.76 -3.28
C TYR A 59 10.33 -9.47 -2.48
N SER A 60 10.20 -9.54 -1.15
CA SER A 60 10.38 -8.35 -0.30
C SER A 60 11.79 -7.78 -0.39
N ASN A 61 12.80 -8.65 -0.32
CA ASN A 61 14.20 -8.25 -0.39
C ASN A 61 14.53 -7.63 -1.75
N LYS A 62 13.94 -8.15 -2.83
CA LYS A 62 14.17 -7.66 -4.20
C LYS A 62 13.44 -6.34 -4.49
N TYR A 63 12.19 -6.21 -4.06
CA TYR A 63 11.31 -5.17 -4.59
C TYR A 63 10.66 -4.26 -3.54
N CYS A 64 10.61 -4.67 -2.27
CA CYS A 64 9.96 -3.90 -1.20
C CYS A 64 10.92 -2.95 -0.46
N THR A 65 11.88 -2.36 -1.19
CA THR A 65 12.85 -1.40 -0.64
C THR A 65 12.31 0.03 -0.65
N SER A 66 12.30 0.71 -1.79
CA SER A 66 11.87 2.11 -1.94
C SER A 66 11.24 2.36 -3.32
N GLY A 67 10.50 3.45 -3.46
CA GLY A 67 9.75 3.80 -4.69
C GLY A 67 8.26 3.96 -4.42
N LEU A 68 7.42 3.32 -5.22
CA LEU A 68 5.97 3.26 -5.04
C LEU A 68 5.50 1.81 -4.90
N TYR A 69 4.31 1.64 -4.32
CA TYR A 69 3.61 0.37 -4.28
C TYR A 69 2.12 0.61 -4.51
N LEU A 70 1.47 -0.35 -5.15
CA LEU A 70 0.05 -0.36 -5.39
C LEU A 70 -0.55 -1.62 -4.79
N LEU A 71 -1.66 -1.45 -4.09
CA LEU A 71 -2.45 -2.52 -3.49
C LEU A 71 -3.81 -2.55 -4.17
N PHE A 72 -4.13 -3.63 -4.87
CA PHE A 72 -5.41 -3.83 -5.54
C PHE A 72 -6.25 -4.83 -4.76
N PHE A 73 -7.41 -4.41 -4.28
CA PHE A 73 -8.35 -5.23 -3.52
C PHE A 73 -9.50 -5.64 -4.46
N LYS A 74 -9.38 -6.81 -5.07
CA LYS A 74 -10.28 -7.25 -6.16
C LYS A 74 -11.73 -7.34 -5.71
N ASN A 75 -12.02 -7.89 -4.54
CA ASN A 75 -13.41 -8.03 -4.08
C ASN A 75 -14.06 -6.69 -3.69
N LEU A 76 -13.26 -5.65 -3.46
CA LEU A 76 -13.73 -4.31 -3.14
C LEU A 76 -13.71 -3.38 -4.37
N GLN A 77 -13.06 -3.80 -5.46
CA GLN A 77 -12.79 -2.99 -6.67
C GLN A 77 -12.16 -1.63 -6.35
N VAL A 78 -11.21 -1.61 -5.42
CA VAL A 78 -10.46 -0.40 -5.07
C VAL A 78 -8.98 -0.67 -5.05
N TYR A 79 -8.20 0.39 -5.26
CA TYR A 79 -6.76 0.30 -5.11
C TYR A 79 -6.18 1.45 -4.30
N TYR A 80 -4.98 1.23 -3.77
CA TYR A 80 -4.24 2.23 -3.01
C TYR A 80 -2.86 2.38 -3.64
N VAL A 81 -2.44 3.62 -3.86
CA VAL A 81 -1.07 3.96 -4.23
C VAL A 81 -0.38 4.56 -3.02
N GLY A 82 0.82 4.09 -2.72
CA GLY A 82 1.67 4.65 -1.66
C GLY A 82 3.13 4.75 -2.09
N ILE A 83 3.89 5.57 -1.36
CA ILE A 83 5.29 5.86 -1.65
C ILE A 83 6.22 5.43 -0.51
N ALA A 84 7.47 5.13 -0.79
CA ALA A 84 8.53 4.84 0.18
C ALA A 84 9.78 5.58 -0.27
N ALA A 85 9.99 6.79 0.26
CA ALA A 85 11.10 7.65 -0.16
C ALA A 85 12.42 7.17 0.45
N PHE A 86 13.49 7.22 -0.36
CA PHE A 86 14.81 6.78 0.04
C PHE A 86 15.65 7.95 0.55
N HIS A 87 15.63 9.08 -0.16
CA HIS A 87 16.44 10.25 0.17
C HIS A 87 15.70 11.23 1.09
N VAL A 88 15.39 10.77 2.30
CA VAL A 88 14.74 11.53 3.38
C VAL A 88 15.43 11.27 4.72
N LYS A 89 15.22 12.14 5.72
CA LYS A 89 15.86 12.04 7.04
C LYS A 89 15.64 10.69 7.74
N SER A 90 14.46 10.10 7.54
CA SER A 90 14.08 8.81 8.14
C SER A 90 13.41 7.97 7.06
N PRO A 91 14.20 7.25 6.24
CA PRO A 91 13.64 6.43 5.18
C PRO A 91 12.84 5.28 5.79
N GLU A 92 11.71 4.98 5.16
CA GLU A 92 10.88 3.84 5.51
C GLU A 92 10.70 2.97 4.28
N SER A 93 10.94 1.66 4.43
CA SER A 93 10.84 0.73 3.32
C SER A 93 9.40 0.51 2.86
N ILE A 94 9.22 0.04 1.62
CA ILE A 94 7.92 -0.43 1.14
C ILE A 94 7.39 -1.53 2.07
N GLU A 95 8.22 -2.49 2.49
CA GLU A 95 7.79 -3.56 3.42
C GLU A 95 7.16 -2.99 4.70
N ASN A 96 7.83 -2.05 5.37
CA ASN A 96 7.31 -1.46 6.59
C ASN A 96 5.98 -0.73 6.34
N ARG A 97 5.87 0.00 5.22
CA ARG A 97 4.61 0.64 4.85
C ARG A 97 3.51 -0.36 4.54
N LEU A 98 3.81 -1.46 3.85
CA LEU A 98 2.88 -2.55 3.61
C LEU A 98 2.36 -3.11 4.93
N LYS A 99 3.22 -3.38 5.93
CA LYS A 99 2.79 -3.86 7.26
C LYS A 99 1.76 -2.92 7.89
N LYS A 100 1.96 -1.61 7.77
CA LYS A 100 1.00 -0.60 8.25
C LYS A 100 -0.34 -0.68 7.53
N HIS A 101 -0.33 -0.89 6.21
CA HIS A 101 -1.56 -0.94 5.39
C HIS A 101 -2.32 -2.26 5.57
N ILE A 102 -1.61 -3.38 5.70
CA ILE A 102 -2.20 -4.69 6.03
C ILE A 102 -2.84 -4.65 7.42
N ALA A 103 -2.16 -4.06 8.43
CA ALA A 103 -2.76 -3.86 9.74
C ALA A 103 -4.03 -3.01 9.66
N LYS A 104 -4.02 -1.95 8.86
CA LYS A 104 -5.18 -1.08 8.64
C LYS A 104 -6.37 -1.79 8.05
N ILE A 105 -6.18 -2.50 6.93
CA ILE A 105 -7.28 -3.13 6.20
C ILE A 105 -7.85 -4.33 6.95
N ASN A 106 -7.04 -5.08 7.71
CA ASN A 106 -7.50 -6.20 8.53
C ASN A 106 -8.03 -5.79 9.91
N GLY A 107 -7.92 -4.50 10.25
CA GLY A 107 -8.29 -4.00 11.56
C GLY A 107 -7.43 -4.57 12.70
N ILE A 108 -6.15 -4.83 12.49
CA ILE A 108 -5.22 -5.28 13.54
C ILE A 108 -4.87 -4.09 14.44
N ASN A 109 -4.92 -4.29 15.75
CA ASN A 109 -4.44 -3.32 16.71
C ASN A 109 -2.92 -3.48 16.89
N VAL A 110 -2.16 -2.43 16.55
CA VAL A 110 -0.69 -2.37 16.73
C VAL A 110 -0.28 -1.30 17.75
N GLY A 111 -1.23 -0.89 18.61
CA GLY A 111 -1.08 0.18 19.58
C GLY A 111 -1.01 1.57 18.94
N ASN A 112 -0.35 2.49 19.63
CA ASN A 112 -0.34 3.93 19.27
C ASN A 112 0.41 4.28 17.98
N GLY A 113 0.98 3.29 17.29
CA GLY A 113 1.84 3.51 16.13
C GLY A 113 1.08 3.82 14.83
N ILE A 114 -0.14 3.32 14.66
CA ILE A 114 -0.83 3.31 13.35
C ILE A 114 -2.26 3.82 13.43
N ASN A 115 -2.50 4.96 12.79
CA ASN A 115 -3.83 5.58 12.71
C ASN A 115 -4.67 4.96 11.59
N HIS A 116 -5.85 4.46 11.95
CA HIS A 116 -6.88 3.97 11.04
C HIS A 116 -7.78 5.15 10.63
N THR A 117 -7.27 5.93 9.68
CA THR A 117 -7.93 7.14 9.20
C THR A 117 -9.24 6.82 8.48
N ASN A 118 -10.26 7.65 8.70
CA ASN A 118 -11.51 7.62 7.93
C ASN A 118 -11.69 8.93 7.15
N SER A 119 -10.69 9.29 6.36
CA SER A 119 -10.73 10.56 5.66
C SER A 119 -11.88 10.61 4.66
N LYS A 120 -12.69 11.67 4.75
CA LYS A 120 -13.88 11.91 3.92
C LYS A 120 -14.83 10.69 3.81
N GLY A 121 -14.87 9.84 4.84
CA GLY A 121 -15.74 8.66 4.88
C GLY A 121 -15.35 7.52 3.92
N LYS A 122 -14.20 7.59 3.25
CA LYS A 122 -13.71 6.57 2.29
C LYS A 122 -12.23 6.22 2.53
N GLY A 123 -11.79 6.27 3.79
CA GLY A 123 -10.41 5.96 4.18
C GLY A 123 -10.20 4.48 4.54
N TRP A 124 -9.03 4.18 5.09
CA TRP A 124 -8.67 2.83 5.56
C TRP A 124 -9.70 2.20 6.48
N ARG A 125 -10.25 2.99 7.42
CA ARG A 125 -11.30 2.55 8.35
C ARG A 125 -12.57 2.07 7.64
N PHE A 126 -12.97 2.78 6.60
CA PHE A 126 -14.17 2.46 5.84
C PHE A 126 -14.01 1.12 5.11
N TYR A 127 -12.86 0.90 4.48
CA TYR A 127 -12.60 -0.36 3.78
C TYR A 127 -12.36 -1.54 4.71
N SER A 128 -11.74 -1.34 5.88
CA SER A 128 -11.61 -2.43 6.86
C SER A 128 -12.96 -2.89 7.40
N LEU A 129 -13.91 -1.97 7.59
CA LEU A 129 -15.30 -2.33 7.95
C LEU A 129 -16.00 -3.08 6.82
N LYS A 130 -15.77 -2.73 5.54
CA LYS A 130 -16.28 -3.50 4.40
C LYS A 130 -15.71 -4.92 4.38
N VAL A 131 -14.40 -5.07 4.59
CA VAL A 131 -13.74 -6.38 4.69
C VAL A 131 -14.34 -7.20 5.83
N LEU A 132 -14.50 -6.61 7.01
CA LEU A 132 -15.11 -7.27 8.17
C LEU A 132 -16.54 -7.73 7.88
N ASN A 133 -17.38 -6.88 7.31
CA ASN A 133 -18.77 -7.20 7.01
C ASN A 133 -18.89 -8.31 5.95
N ASN A 134 -18.03 -8.29 4.92
CA ASN A 134 -17.96 -9.37 3.94
C ASN A 134 -17.52 -10.69 4.58
N SER A 135 -16.51 -10.65 5.44
CA SER A 135 -16.01 -11.82 6.18
C SER A 135 -17.09 -12.45 7.05
N LYS A 136 -17.83 -11.63 7.81
CA LYS A 136 -18.98 -12.06 8.62
C LYS A 136 -20.08 -12.68 7.76
N ARG A 137 -20.44 -12.06 6.63
CA ARG A 137 -21.46 -12.56 5.71
C ARG A 137 -21.10 -13.91 5.09
N LEU A 138 -19.83 -14.11 4.77
CA LEU A 138 -19.32 -15.36 4.17
C LEU A 138 -18.98 -16.44 5.22
N ASN A 139 -19.06 -16.10 6.52
CA ASN A 139 -18.58 -16.94 7.62
C ASN A 139 -17.14 -17.42 7.42
N GLN A 140 -16.28 -16.52 6.93
CA GLN A 140 -14.88 -16.79 6.59
C GLN A 140 -14.01 -15.60 6.98
N ASN A 141 -12.81 -15.87 7.51
CA ASN A 141 -11.84 -14.81 7.77
C ASN A 141 -11.26 -14.26 6.47
N TYR A 142 -11.01 -12.96 6.42
CA TYR A 142 -10.31 -12.35 5.31
C TYR A 142 -8.88 -12.88 5.21
N ASN A 143 -8.57 -13.51 4.08
CA ASN A 143 -7.32 -14.23 3.85
C ASN A 143 -6.42 -13.56 2.78
N PHE A 144 -6.83 -12.40 2.24
CA PHE A 144 -6.07 -11.62 1.27
C PHE A 144 -5.82 -12.31 -0.09
N GLU A 145 -6.59 -13.35 -0.43
CA GLU A 145 -6.54 -14.01 -1.75
C GLU A 145 -6.90 -13.07 -2.92
N ASP A 146 -7.62 -11.99 -2.63
CA ASP A 146 -8.04 -10.97 -3.58
C ASP A 146 -7.10 -9.75 -3.60
N LEU A 147 -6.03 -9.75 -2.79
CA LEU A 147 -5.05 -8.67 -2.73
C LEU A 147 -3.90 -8.92 -3.71
N PHE A 148 -3.74 -8.01 -4.67
CA PHE A 148 -2.59 -7.96 -5.55
C PHE A 148 -1.66 -6.79 -5.21
N LEU A 149 -0.36 -7.04 -5.25
CA LEU A 149 0.69 -6.06 -5.02
C LEU A 149 1.44 -5.79 -6.32
N VAL A 150 1.65 -4.51 -6.62
CA VAL A 150 2.62 -4.04 -7.60
C VAL A 150 3.63 -3.15 -6.90
N THR A 151 4.90 -3.39 -7.12
CA THR A 151 5.98 -2.48 -6.69
C THR A 151 6.53 -1.74 -7.90
N ILE A 152 6.87 -0.46 -7.70
CA ILE A 152 7.47 0.39 -8.72
C ILE A 152 8.73 1.02 -8.12
N ASN A 153 9.89 0.48 -8.48
CA ASN A 153 11.17 0.95 -7.93
C ASN A 153 11.79 2.00 -8.85
N VAL A 154 12.54 2.94 -8.28
CA VAL A 154 13.39 3.84 -9.07
C VAL A 154 14.67 3.08 -9.42
N ASP A 155 14.97 2.97 -10.72
CA ASP A 155 16.17 2.31 -11.22
C ASP A 155 17.42 2.99 -10.63
N LYS A 156 18.27 2.19 -9.98
CA LYS A 156 19.47 2.65 -9.24
C LYS A 156 19.17 3.81 -8.27
N HIS A 157 18.09 3.71 -7.49
CA HIS A 157 17.63 4.78 -6.59
C HIS A 157 18.72 5.34 -5.65
N TYR A 158 19.64 4.49 -5.21
CA TYR A 158 20.77 4.87 -4.34
C TYR A 158 21.72 5.90 -4.98
N MET A 159 21.78 5.99 -6.32
CA MET A 159 22.69 6.90 -7.03
C MET A 159 22.25 8.36 -7.02
N TYR A 160 21.03 8.68 -6.59
CA TYR A 160 20.50 10.04 -6.59
C TYR A 160 20.88 10.82 -5.32
N THR A 161 22.18 10.88 -4.99
CA THR A 161 22.69 11.45 -3.73
C THR A 161 22.67 12.98 -3.66
N ASN A 162 22.57 13.66 -4.81
CA ASN A 162 22.65 15.13 -4.90
C ASN A 162 21.26 15.81 -4.93
N LEU A 163 20.22 15.14 -4.43
CA LEU A 163 18.88 15.72 -4.34
C LEU A 163 18.80 16.69 -3.16
N LYS A 164 18.01 17.76 -3.31
CA LYS A 164 17.67 18.59 -2.15
C LYS A 164 16.81 17.77 -1.19
N THR A 165 16.94 18.05 0.11
CA THR A 165 16.19 17.36 1.16
C THR A 165 14.69 17.38 0.85
N GLY A 166 14.09 16.19 0.72
CA GLY A 166 12.66 16.02 0.47
C GLY A 166 12.25 16.06 -1.00
N ASP A 167 13.15 16.36 -1.94
CA ASP A 167 12.84 16.34 -3.38
C ASP A 167 12.44 14.94 -3.84
N ASP A 168 13.12 13.89 -3.37
CA ASP A 168 12.78 12.50 -3.70
C ASP A 168 11.33 12.19 -3.36
N LYS A 169 10.93 12.47 -2.11
CA LYS A 169 9.56 12.31 -1.65
C LYS A 169 8.57 13.08 -2.53
N LYS A 170 8.84 14.35 -2.83
CA LYS A 170 7.95 15.18 -3.66
C LYS A 170 7.86 14.67 -5.10
N ARG A 171 8.93 14.11 -5.67
CA ARG A 171 8.89 13.45 -6.99
C ARG A 171 8.02 12.19 -6.95
N LEU A 172 8.16 11.35 -5.92
CA LEU A 172 7.30 10.18 -5.75
C LEU A 172 5.84 10.56 -5.53
N GLU A 173 5.54 11.60 -4.75
CA GLU A 173 4.18 12.14 -4.57
C GLU A 173 3.55 12.57 -5.91
N PHE A 174 4.34 13.15 -6.81
CA PHE A 174 3.86 13.52 -8.13
C PHE A 174 3.43 12.30 -8.96
N ILE A 175 4.21 11.20 -8.90
CA ILE A 175 3.84 9.95 -9.58
C ILE A 175 2.66 9.26 -8.88
N GLU A 176 2.64 9.23 -7.55
CA GLU A 176 1.51 8.72 -6.76
C GLU A 176 0.20 9.37 -7.20
N LYS A 177 0.20 10.70 -7.35
CA LYS A 177 -0.96 11.46 -7.84
C LYS A 177 -1.40 11.04 -9.25
N LYS A 178 -0.45 10.81 -10.16
CA LYS A 178 -0.78 10.33 -11.53
C LYS A 178 -1.39 8.94 -11.52
N LEU A 179 -0.85 8.04 -10.69
CA LEU A 179 -1.32 6.66 -10.60
C LEU A 179 -2.66 6.53 -9.87
N SER A 180 -3.10 7.56 -9.13
CA SER A 180 -4.45 7.61 -8.56
C SER A 180 -5.56 7.77 -9.60
N ASP A 181 -5.22 8.07 -10.86
CA ASP A 181 -6.18 8.02 -11.97
C ASP A 181 -6.34 6.57 -12.47
N PRO A 182 -7.54 5.97 -12.38
CA PRO A 182 -7.77 4.60 -12.84
C PRO A 182 -7.57 4.42 -14.35
N LYS A 183 -7.57 5.51 -15.13
CA LYS A 183 -7.30 5.49 -16.57
C LYS A 183 -5.80 5.51 -16.90
N HIS A 184 -4.94 5.62 -15.90
CA HIS A 184 -3.50 5.63 -16.13
C HIS A 184 -3.04 4.28 -16.73
N PRO A 185 -2.18 4.25 -17.78
CA PRO A 185 -1.80 3.02 -18.48
C PRO A 185 -1.27 1.89 -17.58
N ILE A 186 -0.53 2.24 -16.52
CA ILE A 186 -0.07 1.26 -15.51
C ILE A 186 -1.24 0.58 -14.81
N ILE A 187 -2.27 1.35 -14.43
CA ILE A 187 -3.45 0.83 -13.76
C ILE A 187 -4.22 -0.07 -14.71
N THR A 188 -4.55 0.40 -15.91
CA THR A 188 -5.24 -0.40 -16.93
C THR A 188 -4.49 -1.70 -17.24
N LYS A 189 -3.17 -1.65 -17.46
CA LYS A 189 -2.36 -2.84 -17.74
C LYS A 189 -2.34 -3.81 -16.55
N THR A 190 -2.31 -3.29 -15.32
CA THR A 190 -2.36 -4.11 -14.10
C THR A 190 -3.71 -4.79 -13.95
N LEU A 191 -4.80 -4.05 -14.13
CA LEU A 191 -6.17 -4.58 -14.04
C LEU A 191 -6.39 -5.70 -15.08
N ASN A 192 -6.03 -5.45 -16.34
CA ASN A 192 -6.11 -6.47 -17.39
C ASN A 192 -5.30 -7.73 -17.03
N TYR A 193 -4.11 -7.56 -16.44
CA TYR A 193 -3.26 -8.69 -16.02
C TYR A 193 -3.90 -9.53 -14.91
N ILE A 194 -4.61 -8.92 -13.96
CA ILE A 194 -5.30 -9.63 -12.87
C ILE A 194 -6.71 -10.11 -13.27
N GLY A 195 -7.06 -10.00 -14.56
CA GLY A 195 -8.34 -10.45 -15.13
C GLY A 195 -9.50 -9.49 -14.90
N GLU A 196 -9.22 -8.21 -14.70
CA GLU A 196 -10.21 -7.15 -14.42
C GLU A 196 -10.25 -6.16 -15.59
N ASN A 197 -11.38 -6.09 -16.30
CA ASN A 197 -11.53 -5.24 -17.50
C ASN A 197 -12.54 -4.08 -17.33
N ASN A 198 -13.07 -3.88 -16.11
CA ASN A 198 -14.19 -2.94 -15.87
C ASN A 198 -13.75 -1.54 -15.38
N SER A 199 -14.57 -0.54 -15.69
CA SER A 199 -14.36 0.90 -15.43
C SER A 199 -14.67 1.38 -14.01
N GLU A 200 -14.97 0.48 -13.08
CA GLU A 200 -15.48 0.85 -11.74
C GLU A 200 -14.38 0.99 -10.68
N TRP A 201 -13.13 0.70 -11.03
CA TRP A 201 -12.00 0.81 -10.11
C TRP A 201 -11.70 2.27 -9.76
N HIS A 202 -11.55 2.56 -8.47
CA HIS A 202 -11.08 3.87 -8.00
C HIS A 202 -9.97 3.74 -6.96
N SER A 203 -9.10 4.74 -6.95
CA SER A 203 -8.12 4.90 -5.87
C SER A 203 -8.74 5.55 -4.65
N PHE A 204 -8.28 5.20 -3.45
CA PHE A 204 -8.69 5.85 -2.20
C PHE A 204 -7.54 6.48 -1.41
N ASN A 205 -6.37 6.67 -2.04
CA ASN A 205 -5.25 7.37 -1.40
C ASN A 205 -5.45 8.89 -1.33
N HIS A 206 -4.78 9.54 -0.38
CA HIS A 206 -4.63 11.00 -0.36
C HIS A 206 -3.38 11.37 -1.13
N THR A 207 -3.54 12.19 -2.17
CA THR A 207 -2.43 12.60 -3.01
C THR A 207 -1.95 14.01 -2.68
N SER A 208 -0.66 14.16 -2.42
CA SER A 208 0.03 15.45 -2.48
C SER A 208 0.22 15.90 -3.94
N GLN A 209 0.43 17.19 -4.18
CA GLN A 209 0.72 17.67 -5.55
C GLN A 209 2.10 17.22 -6.06
N GLY A 210 3.08 17.04 -5.15
CA GLY A 210 4.45 16.65 -5.49
C GLY A 210 5.20 17.68 -6.36
N ILE A 211 6.33 17.26 -6.94
CA ILE A 211 7.12 18.02 -7.91
C ILE A 211 7.15 17.28 -9.25
N ASN A 212 6.70 17.97 -10.31
CA ASN A 212 6.82 17.47 -11.67
C ASN A 212 8.30 17.32 -12.05
N HIS A 213 8.63 16.23 -12.74
CA HIS A 213 9.97 15.90 -13.18
C HIS A 213 9.90 15.00 -14.41
N GLN A 214 10.98 14.94 -15.19
CA GLN A 214 11.11 13.98 -16.27
C GLN A 214 11.20 12.55 -15.72
N HIS A 215 10.40 11.65 -16.30
CA HIS A 215 10.36 10.25 -15.91
C HIS A 215 9.91 9.38 -17.08
N ASN A 216 10.26 8.09 -17.00
CA ASN A 216 9.70 7.05 -17.85
C ASN A 216 9.40 5.78 -17.03
N PHE A 217 8.48 4.98 -17.54
CA PHE A 217 8.14 3.69 -16.98
C PHE A 217 8.70 2.57 -17.84
N LYS A 218 9.46 1.67 -17.23
CA LYS A 218 9.84 0.38 -17.80
C LYS A 218 8.94 -0.67 -17.19
N PHE A 219 8.07 -1.25 -18.01
CA PHE A 219 7.19 -2.33 -17.57
C PHE A 219 7.95 -3.65 -17.45
N TRP A 220 7.39 -4.57 -16.65
CA TRP A 220 7.74 -5.97 -16.77
C TRP A 220 7.47 -6.45 -18.20
N ASN A 221 8.40 -7.25 -18.71
CA ASN A 221 8.23 -7.97 -19.97
C ASN A 221 7.42 -9.24 -19.70
#